data_AF-A0A0F9HF20-F1
#
_entry.id   AF-A0A0F9HF20-F1
#
_cell.length_a   1.000
_cell.length_b   1.000
_cell.length_c   1.000
_cell.angle_alpha   90.00
_cell.angle_beta   90.00
_cell.angle_gamma   90.00
#
_symmetry.space_group_name_H-M   'P 1'
#
loop_
_entity.id
_entity.type
_entity.pdbx_description
1 polymer ?
#
loop_
_entity_poly.entity_id
_entity_poly.type
_entity_poly.pdbx_seq_one_letter_code
_entity_poly.pdbx_strand_id
1 'polypeptide(L)' 'MSTQYKGYDLDPSTSKSAGSDDWMTAIHISKMSSDDYKTQAFYNKNAFATKEEADDYSINLGKQIIDGKHPTLKLNI' A
#
# COMPACT_ATOMS: atom_id res chain seq x y z
N MET A 1 6.82 8.85 0.72
CA MET A 1 7.72 8.55 1.86
C MET A 1 7.28 7.21 2.41
N SER A 2 8.21 6.27 2.61
CA SER A 2 7.86 4.99 3.23
C SER A 2 7.63 5.19 4.73
N THR A 3 6.62 4.52 5.27
CA THR A 3 6.25 4.55 6.69
C THR A 3 6.52 3.19 7.31
N GLN A 4 7.30 3.13 8.38
CA GLN A 4 7.47 1.87 9.11
C GLN A 4 6.28 1.58 10.02
N TYR A 5 5.77 0.35 9.94
CA TYR A 5 4.67 -0.13 10.76
C TYR A 5 4.87 -1.59 11.15
N LYS A 6 5.00 -1.87 12.45
CA LYS A 6 5.17 -3.24 13.01
C LYS A 6 6.32 -4.05 12.37
N GLY A 7 7.41 -3.38 12.00
CA GLY A 7 8.56 -4.03 11.35
C GLY A 7 8.37 -4.28 9.84
N TYR A 8 7.33 -3.71 9.25
CA TYR A 8 7.12 -3.65 7.80
C TYR A 8 7.33 -2.22 7.31
N ASP A 9 7.89 -2.06 6.12
CA ASP A 9 7.94 -0.80 5.39
C ASP A 9 6.71 -0.67 4.50
N LEU A 10 5.96 0.41 4.67
CA LEU A 10 4.79 0.77 3.86
C LEU A 10 5.18 1.87 2.90
N ASP A 11 5.34 1.55 1.62
CA ASP A 11 5.67 2.52 0.57
C ASP A 11 4.45 2.78 -0.35
N PRO A 12 3.80 3.95 -0.25
CA PRO A 12 2.67 4.29 -1.10
C PRO A 12 3.17 4.65 -2.50
N SER A 13 2.63 3.96 -3.50
CA SER A 13 3.01 4.09 -4.91
C SER A 13 1.82 4.54 -5.77
N THR A 14 1.12 5.58 -5.29
CA THR A 14 -0.06 6.11 -5.98
C THR A 14 0.29 6.63 -7.35
N SER A 15 -0.57 6.32 -8.32
CA SER A 15 -0.37 6.64 -9.73
C SER A 15 -1.67 7.12 -10.34
N LYS A 16 -1.60 8.12 -11.21
CA LYS A 16 -2.75 8.51 -12.03
C LYS A 16 -3.03 7.46 -13.09
N SER A 17 -4.31 7.16 -13.30
CA SER A 17 -4.72 6.32 -14.44
C SER A 17 -4.43 7.03 -15.76
N ALA A 18 -3.95 6.31 -16.77
CA ALA A 18 -3.75 6.88 -18.09
C ALA A 18 -5.11 7.32 -18.69
N GLY A 19 -5.31 8.62 -18.83
CA GLY A 19 -6.55 9.20 -19.38
C GLY A 19 -7.63 9.57 -18.35
N SER A 20 -7.35 9.47 -17.05
CA SER A 20 -8.23 9.99 -16.00
C SER A 20 -7.43 10.82 -15.01
N ASP A 21 -8.04 11.88 -14.48
CA ASP A 21 -7.44 12.69 -13.41
C ASP A 21 -7.47 11.99 -12.04
N ASP A 22 -8.03 10.79 -12.00
CA ASP A 22 -8.15 9.94 -10.83
C ASP A 22 -6.81 9.30 -10.42
N TRP A 23 -6.52 9.40 -9.13
CA TRP A 23 -5.40 8.72 -8.48
C TRP A 23 -5.82 7.33 -8.02
N MET A 24 -5.07 6.31 -8.45
CA MET A 24 -5.22 4.95 -7.96
C MET A 24 -4.34 4.70 -6.75
N THR A 25 -4.84 3.86 -5.85
CA THR A 25 -4.14 3.47 -4.63
C THR A 25 -3.31 2.23 -4.85
N ALA A 26 -2.04 2.34 -4.49
CA ALA A 26 -1.11 1.22 -4.45
C ALA A 26 -0.21 1.36 -3.24
N ILE A 27 -0.01 0.24 -2.53
CA ILE A 27 0.90 0.17 -1.38
C ILE A 27 1.83 -1.03 -1.56
N HIS A 28 3.13 -0.77 -1.47
CA HIS A 28 4.14 -1.82 -1.36
C HIS A 28 4.38 -2.06 0.13
N ILE A 29 4.13 -3.28 0.57
CA ILE A 29 4.44 -3.71 1.92
C ILE A 29 5.68 -4.57 1.84
N SER A 30 6.76 -4.10 2.47
CA SER A 30 8.02 -4.80 2.47
C SER A 30 8.43 -5.22 3.88
N LYS A 31 9.13 -6.33 3.97
CA LYS A 31 9.71 -6.81 5.23
C LYS A 31 11.14 -7.25 4.98
N MET A 32 12.06 -6.66 5.72
CA MET A 32 13.43 -7.16 5.79
C MET A 32 13.46 -8.34 6.77
N SER A 33 13.73 -9.53 6.24
CA SER A 33 14.18 -10.67 7.04
C SER A 33 15.70 -10.76 6.98
N SER A 34 16.31 -11.49 7.92
CA SER A 34 17.77 -11.57 8.07
C SER A 34 18.54 -11.92 6.79
N ASP A 35 17.90 -12.60 5.83
CA ASP A 35 18.51 -13.05 4.59
C ASP A 35 17.81 -12.56 3.31
N ASP A 36 16.65 -11.88 3.41
CA ASP A 36 15.86 -11.53 2.22
C ASP A 36 14.96 -10.31 2.43
N TYR A 37 14.83 -9.49 1.39
CA TYR A 37 13.91 -8.35 1.36
C TYR A 37 12.68 -8.70 0.52
N LYS A 38 11.60 -9.09 1.19
CA LYS A 38 10.36 -9.44 0.52
C LYS A 38 9.47 -8.22 0.41
N THR A 39 8.93 -8.01 -0.78
CA THR A 39 7.99 -6.92 -1.08
C THR A 39 6.73 -7.51 -1.70
N GLN A 40 5.56 -7.10 -1.21
CA GLN A 40 4.27 -7.45 -1.80
C GLN A 40 3.49 -6.17 -2.12
N ALA A 41 3.11 -6.03 -3.39
CA ALA A 41 2.28 -4.93 -3.86
C ALA A 41 0.80 -5.23 -3.67
N PHE A 42 0.06 -4.24 -3.18
CA PHE A 42 -1.39 -4.27 -3.11
C PHE A 42 -1.95 -3.08 -3.87
N TYR A 43 -2.90 -3.38 -4.75
CA TYR A 43 -3.60 -2.39 -5.57
C TYR A 43 -5.06 -2.36 -5.16
N ASN A 44 -5.61 -1.16 -5.07
CA ASN A 44 -7.03 -0.98 -4.86
C ASN A 44 -7.61 -0.09 -5.97
N LYS A 45 -8.78 -0.49 -6.47
CA LYS A 45 -9.47 0.13 -7.61
C LYS A 45 -10.20 1.42 -7.26
N ASN A 46 -10.08 1.88 -6.02
CA ASN A 46 -10.64 3.16 -5.60
C ASN A 46 -9.88 4.30 -6.31
N ALA A 47 -10.66 5.16 -6.95
CA ALA A 47 -10.22 6.41 -7.55
C ALA A 47 -10.33 7.53 -6.53
N PHE A 48 -9.30 8.37 -6.44
CA PHE A 48 -9.25 9.54 -5.56
C PHE A 48 -8.97 10.80 -6.36
N ALA A 49 -9.53 11.92 -5.91
CA ALA A 49 -9.36 13.22 -6.57
C ALA A 49 -7.94 13.77 -6.39
N THR A 50 -7.29 13.47 -5.27
CA THR A 50 -5.97 13.97 -4.94
C THR A 50 -4.98 12.84 -4.63
N LYS A 51 -3.69 13.13 -4.85
CA LYS A 51 -2.60 12.22 -4.50
C LYS A 51 -2.55 11.98 -2.99
N GLU A 52 -2.74 13.03 -2.19
CA GLU A 52 -2.67 12.97 -0.73
C GLU A 52 -3.73 12.03 -0.17
N GLU A 53 -4.98 12.12 -0.63
CA GLU A 53 -6.04 11.18 -0.23
C GLU A 53 -5.70 9.74 -0.62
N ALA A 54 -5.15 9.54 -1.82
CA ALA A 54 -4.72 8.22 -2.27
C ALA A 54 -3.55 7.67 -1.41
N ASP A 55 -2.57 8.51 -1.07
CA ASP A 55 -1.41 8.11 -0.26
C ASP A 55 -1.86 7.74 1.16
N ASP A 56 -2.68 8.57 1.80
CA ASP A 56 -3.23 8.30 3.14
C ASP A 56 -4.09 7.04 3.16
N TYR A 57 -4.91 6.83 2.13
CA TYR A 57 -5.69 5.60 2.00
C TYR A 57 -4.78 4.39 1.82
N SER A 58 -3.73 4.49 0.99
CA SER A 58 -2.78 3.41 0.73
C SER A 58 -2.04 2.98 2.00
N ILE A 59 -1.60 3.94 2.83
CA ILE A 59 -0.97 3.66 4.12
C ILE A 59 -1.96 2.97 5.07
N ASN A 60 -3.19 3.47 5.17
CA ASN A 60 -4.21 2.86 6.03
C ASN A 60 -4.58 1.44 5.57
N LEU A 61 -4.66 1.23 4.26
CA LEU A 61 -4.85 -0.10 3.67
C LEU A 61 -3.71 -1.04 4.07
N GLY A 62 -2.46 -0.60 3.94
CA GLY A 62 -1.29 -1.37 4.36
C GLY A 62 -1.33 -1.78 5.83
N LYS A 63 -1.72 -0.86 6.72
CA LYS A 63 -1.92 -1.14 8.15
C LYS A 63 -3.01 -2.20 8.39
N GLN A 64 -4.13 -2.11 7.68
CA GLN A 64 -5.22 -3.09 7.80
C GLN A 64 -4.81 -4.49 7.33
N ILE A 65 -4.00 -4.57 6.26
CA ILE A 65 -3.47 -5.83 5.74
C ILE A 65 -2.50 -6.46 6.73
N ILE A 66 -1.57 -5.67 7.30
CA ILE A 66 -0.64 -6.14 8.34
C ILE A 66 -1.39 -6.59 9.60
N ASP A 67 -2.45 -5.89 9.98
CA ASP A 67 -3.31 -6.25 11.10
C ASP A 67 -4.19 -7.49 10.83
N GLY A 68 -4.24 -8.00 9.59
CA GLY A 68 -5.13 -9.09 9.19
C GLY A 68 -6.61 -8.71 9.24
N LYS A 69 -6.93 -7.41 9.25
CA LYS A 69 -8.31 -6.88 9.30
C LYS A 69 -8.93 -6.74 7.91
N HIS A 70 -8.11 -6.74 6.86
CA HIS A 70 -8.64 -6.63 5.51
C HIS A 70 -9.34 -7.95 5.09
N PRO A 71 -10.59 -7.92 4.62
CA PRO A 71 -11.38 -9.13 4.38
C PRO A 71 -10.84 -10.01 3.25
N THR A 72 -10.20 -9.40 2.25
CA THR A 72 -9.78 -10.07 1.00
C THR A 72 -8.29 -10.02 0.73
N LEU A 73 -7.56 -9.08 1.33
CA LEU A 73 -6.14 -8.85 1.03
C LEU A 73 -5.34 -9.36 2.23
N LYS A 74 -4.40 -10.26 1.98
CA LYS A 74 -3.57 -10.87 3.02
C LYS A 74 -2.11 -10.74 2.64
N LEU A 75 -1.31 -10.44 3.66
CA LEU A 75 0.13 -10.41 3.53
C LEU A 75 0.70 -11.82 3.52
N ASN A 76 1.54 -12.12 2.54
CA ASN A 76 2.16 -13.43 2.35
C ASN A 76 3.66 -13.29 2.08
N ILE A 77 4.37 -12.62 3.00
CA ILE A 77 5.83 -12.41 2.95
C ILE A 77 6.51 -12.84 4.24
#